data_AF-H6LJ62-F1
#
_entry.id   AF-H6LJ62-F1
#
_cell.length_a   1.000
_cell.length_b   1.000
_cell.length_c   1.000
_cell.angle_alpha   90.00
_cell.angle_beta   90.00
_cell.angle_gamma   90.00
#
_symmetry.space_group_name_H-M   'P 1'
#
loop_
_entity.id
_entity.type
_entity.pdbx_description
1 polymer ?
#
loop_
_entity_poly.entity_id
_entity_poly.type
_entity_poly.pdbx_seq_one_letter_code
_entity_poly.pdbx_strand_id
1 'polypeptide(L)'
;MSFEDGMKGFTFGIIALICWAVGIILGLLKLGGIFSSILGLAVLVFAILAFVYGRKEFALDPTNKKAKTGKTIGLVVIILEIVFLVLTIVLVGVFASLMIAG
;
A
#
# COMPACT_ATOMS: atom_id res chain seq x y z
N MET A 1 13.24 14.64 -20.18
CA MET A 1 13.07 13.46 -19.30
C MET A 1 12.57 12.32 -20.15
N SER A 2 13.13 11.12 -20.01
CA SER A 2 12.60 9.94 -20.72
C SER A 2 11.15 9.73 -20.32
N PHE A 3 10.27 9.40 -21.28
CA PHE A 3 8.86 9.07 -21.03
C PHE A 3 8.71 7.99 -19.95
N GLU A 4 9.73 7.13 -19.83
CA GLU A 4 9.86 6.05 -18.86
C GLU A 4 10.06 6.56 -17.42
N ASP A 5 10.75 7.70 -17.21
CA ASP A 5 10.92 8.29 -15.88
C ASP A 5 9.69 9.04 -15.40
N GLY A 6 8.82 9.52 -16.30
CA GLY A 6 7.60 10.25 -15.95
C GLY A 6 6.38 9.37 -15.62
N MET A 7 6.58 8.05 -15.54
CA MET A 7 5.53 7.07 -15.32
C MET A 7 5.83 6.09 -14.17
N LYS A 8 7.01 6.13 -13.55
CA LYS A 8 7.41 5.13 -12.54
C LYS A 8 6.51 5.20 -11.32
N GLY A 9 6.20 6.41 -10.84
CA GLY A 9 5.28 6.62 -9.72
C GLY A 9 3.90 6.02 -9.98
N PHE A 10 3.38 6.17 -11.20
CA PHE A 10 2.10 5.58 -11.61
C PHE A 10 2.18 4.05 -11.68
N THR A 11 3.22 3.51 -12.32
CA THR A 11 3.42 2.05 -12.44
C THR A 11 3.53 1.37 -11.08
N PHE A 12 4.34 1.90 -10.16
CA PHE A 12 4.43 1.37 -8.79
C PHE A 12 3.11 1.48 -8.04
N GLY A 13 2.34 2.55 -8.26
CA GLY A 13 1.01 2.71 -7.67
C GLY A 13 0.03 1.63 -8.12
N ILE A 14 0.04 1.29 -9.42
CA ILE A 14 -0.80 0.21 -9.96
C ILE A 14 -0.36 -1.15 -9.41
N ILE A 15 0.96 -1.42 -9.35
CA ILE A 15 1.48 -2.67 -8.77
C ILE A 15 1.05 -2.80 -7.30
N ALA A 16 1.16 -1.73 -6.50
CA ALA A 16 0.72 -1.73 -5.11
C ALA A 16 -0.78 -2.09 -4.98
N LEU A 17 -1.63 -1.53 -5.83
CA LEU A 17 -3.07 -1.85 -5.84
C LEU A 17 -3.35 -3.30 -6.24
N ILE A 18 -2.61 -3.85 -7.21
CA ILE A 18 -2.75 -5.25 -7.61
C ILE A 18 -2.34 -6.17 -6.46
N CYS A 19 -1.18 -5.91 -5.83
CA CYS A 19 -0.72 -6.70 -4.69
C CYS A 19 -1.72 -6.64 -3.52
N TRP A 20 -2.31 -5.47 -3.28
CA TRP A 20 -3.32 -5.29 -2.24
C TRP A 20 -4.60 -6.07 -2.55
N ALA A 21 -5.11 -6.00 -3.78
CA ALA A 21 -6.28 -6.74 -4.22
C ALA A 21 -6.06 -8.27 -4.15
N VAL A 22 -4.89 -8.75 -4.59
CA VAL A 22 -4.50 -10.16 -4.48
C VAL A 22 -4.44 -10.58 -2.99
N GLY A 23 -3.88 -9.73 -2.13
CA GLY A 23 -3.85 -9.96 -0.68
C GLY A 23 -5.24 -10.17 -0.08
N ILE A 24 -6.22 -9.33 -0.47
CA ILE A 24 -7.62 -9.47 -0.01
C ILE A 24 -8.21 -10.81 -0.47
N ILE A 25 -8.04 -11.16 -1.75
CA ILE A 25 -8.58 -12.41 -2.31
C ILE A 25 -7.99 -13.63 -1.58
N LEU A 26 -6.68 -13.64 -1.36
CA LEU A 26 -6.01 -14.74 -0.65
C LEU A 26 -6.44 -14.81 0.83
N GLY A 27 -6.69 -13.67 1.46
CA GLY A 27 -7.26 -13.59 2.80
C GLY A 27 -8.67 -14.20 2.88
N LEU A 28 -9.54 -13.85 1.93
CA LEU A 28 -10.90 -14.40 1.84
C LEU A 28 -10.93 -15.92 1.60
N LEU A 29 -9.99 -16.43 0.81
CA LEU A 29 -9.86 -17.86 0.53
C LEU A 29 -9.16 -18.65 1.66
N LYS A 30 -8.76 -18.00 2.75
CA LYS A 30 -7.97 -18.58 3.86
C LYS A 30 -6.67 -19.26 3.42
N LEU A 31 -6.15 -18.92 2.23
CA LEU A 31 -4.89 -19.42 1.68
C LEU A 31 -3.68 -18.56 2.12
N GLY A 32 -3.93 -17.50 2.90
CA GLY A 32 -3.01 -16.39 3.13
C GLY A 32 -2.06 -16.45 4.34
N GLY A 33 -1.89 -17.60 5.02
CA GLY A 33 -1.12 -17.64 6.29
C GLY A 33 0.28 -16.99 6.21
N ILE A 34 1.17 -17.53 5.39
CA ILE A 34 2.54 -16.97 5.19
C ILE A 34 2.55 -15.89 4.11
N PHE A 35 1.69 -16.01 3.09
CA PHE A 35 1.67 -15.08 1.96
C PHE A 35 1.10 -13.71 2.31
N SER A 36 0.24 -13.58 3.34
CA SER A 36 -0.35 -12.28 3.71
C SER A 36 0.70 -11.30 4.27
N SER A 37 1.61 -11.77 5.12
CA SER A 37 2.66 -10.91 5.71
C SER A 37 3.64 -10.42 4.65
N ILE A 38 4.02 -11.28 3.70
CA ILE A 38 4.93 -10.92 2.59
C ILE A 38 4.25 -9.95 1.63
N LEU A 39 2.98 -10.21 1.29
CA LEU A 39 2.21 -9.32 0.41
C LEU A 39 1.94 -7.97 1.05
N GLY A 40 1.61 -7.90 2.34
CA GLY A 40 1.44 -6.63 3.05
C GLY A 40 2.72 -5.79 3.04
N LEU A 41 3.87 -6.41 3.29
CA LEU A 41 5.16 -5.72 3.20
C LEU A 41 5.45 -5.23 1.77
N ALA A 42 5.15 -6.04 0.76
CA ALA A 42 5.34 -5.67 -0.65
C ALA A 42 4.42 -4.50 -1.05
N VAL A 43 3.15 -4.52 -0.65
CA VAL A 43 2.20 -3.42 -0.87
C VAL A 43 2.75 -2.13 -0.29
N LEU A 44 3.25 -2.16 0.94
CA LEU A 44 3.82 -0.99 1.60
C LEU A 44 5.04 -0.45 0.85
N VAL A 45 5.99 -1.32 0.47
CA VAL A 45 7.19 -0.93 -0.29
C VAL A 45 6.80 -0.30 -1.63
N PHE A 46 5.90 -0.92 -2.40
CA PHE A 46 5.46 -0.36 -3.67
C PHE A 46 4.67 0.94 -3.51
N ALA A 47 3.88 1.09 -2.46
CA ALA A 47 3.16 2.32 -2.16
C ALA A 47 4.13 3.48 -1.82
N ILE A 48 5.18 3.20 -1.04
CA ILE A 48 6.24 4.18 -0.73
C ILE A 48 6.98 4.58 -2.02
N LEU A 49 7.37 3.61 -2.86
CA LEU A 49 8.03 3.90 -4.12
C LEU A 49 7.12 4.71 -5.05
N ALA A 50 5.83 4.37 -5.15
CA ALA A 50 4.83 5.12 -5.91
C ALA A 50 4.75 6.58 -5.45
N PHE A 51 4.72 6.80 -4.13
CA PHE A 51 4.68 8.13 -3.55
C PHE A 51 5.97 8.93 -3.79
N VAL A 52 7.13 8.32 -3.58
CA VAL A 52 8.44 8.98 -3.74
C VAL A 52 8.70 9.33 -5.21
N TYR A 53 8.53 8.38 -6.13
CA TYR A 53 8.72 8.62 -7.55
C TYR A 53 7.65 9.55 -8.11
N GLY A 54 6.38 9.36 -7.75
CA GLY A 54 5.30 10.26 -8.17
C GLY A 54 5.51 11.70 -7.66
N ARG A 55 6.03 11.89 -6.44
CA ARG A 55 6.41 13.21 -5.92
C ARG A 55 7.56 13.82 -6.71
N LYS A 56 8.61 13.05 -6.99
CA LYS A 56 9.77 13.53 -7.78
C LYS A 56 9.36 13.91 -9.20
N GLU A 57 8.60 13.06 -9.87
CA GLU A 57 8.07 13.29 -11.22
C GLU A 57 7.17 14.53 -11.27
N PHE A 58 6.28 14.70 -10.28
CA PHE A 58 5.37 15.85 -10.23
C PHE A 58 6.10 17.17 -9.91
N ALA A 59 7.20 17.11 -9.15
CA ALA A 59 8.02 18.29 -8.89
C ALA A 59 8.81 18.74 -10.13
N LEU A 60 9.16 17.78 -10.99
CA LEU A 60 9.87 18.02 -12.25
C LEU A 60 8.92 18.46 -13.38
N ASP A 61 7.69 17.94 -13.41
CA ASP A 61 6.64 18.34 -14.32
C ASP A 61 5.27 18.40 -13.59
N PRO A 62 4.84 19.60 -13.15
CA PRO A 62 3.57 19.81 -12.45
C PRO A 62 2.33 19.55 -13.31
N THR A 63 2.49 19.47 -14.64
CA THR A 63 1.38 19.22 -15.57
C THR A 63 1.14 17.73 -15.81
N ASN A 64 2.07 16.87 -15.37
CA ASN A 64 1.97 15.42 -15.52
C ASN A 64 0.89 14.83 -14.61
N LYS A 65 -0.28 14.56 -15.20
CA LYS A 65 -1.43 13.93 -14.51
C LYS A 65 -1.09 12.53 -13.97
N LYS A 66 -0.24 11.74 -14.64
CA LYS A 66 0.13 10.39 -14.19
C LYS A 66 1.00 10.43 -12.94
N ALA A 67 1.95 11.36 -12.87
CA ALA A 67 2.76 11.58 -11.68
C ALA A 67 1.90 11.99 -10.47
N LYS A 68 0.92 12.88 -10.68
CA LYS A 68 -0.07 13.24 -9.65
C LYS A 68 -0.85 12.00 -9.18
N THR A 69 -1.37 11.19 -10.11
CA THR A 69 -2.10 9.97 -9.78
C THR A 69 -1.24 8.96 -9.02
N GLY A 70 -0.01 8.69 -9.47
CA GLY A 70 0.93 7.79 -8.77
C GLY A 70 1.23 8.24 -7.35
N LYS A 71 1.50 9.55 -7.16
CA LYS A 71 1.67 10.16 -5.83
C LYS A 71 0.43 9.97 -4.96
N THR A 72 -0.76 10.23 -5.50
CA THR A 72 -2.01 10.11 -4.74
C THR A 72 -2.30 8.67 -4.36
N ILE A 73 -2.16 7.72 -5.29
CA ILE A 73 -2.36 6.28 -5.02
C ILE A 73 -1.39 5.81 -3.94
N GLY A 74 -0.09 6.12 -4.08
CA GLY A 74 0.91 5.74 -3.09
C GLY A 74 0.56 6.26 -1.69
N LEU A 75 0.14 7.53 -1.57
CA LEU A 75 -0.26 8.10 -0.28
C LEU A 75 -1.50 7.41 0.30
N VAL A 76 -2.53 7.18 -0.51
CA VAL A 76 -3.78 6.54 -0.06
C VAL A 76 -3.52 5.12 0.41
N VAL A 77 -2.74 4.33 -0.32
CA VAL A 77 -2.41 2.95 0.07
C VAL A 77 -1.60 2.92 1.36
N ILE A 78 -0.63 3.82 1.55
CA ILE A 78 0.12 3.94 2.81
C ILE A 78 -0.82 4.23 3.99
N ILE A 79 -1.76 5.18 3.82
CA ILE A 79 -2.73 5.52 4.88
C ILE A 79 -3.60 4.31 5.20
N LEU A 80 -4.09 3.58 4.19
CA LEU A 80 -4.87 2.37 4.40
C LEU A 80 -4.11 1.31 5.18
N GLU A 81 -2.85 1.04 4.82
CA GLU A 81 -2.00 0.08 5.54
C GLU A 81 -1.80 0.48 7.02
N ILE A 82 -1.56 1.77 7.30
CA ILE A 82 -1.44 2.27 8.68
C ILE A 82 -2.74 2.08 9.45
N VAL A 83 -3.89 2.40 8.84
CA VAL A 83 -5.21 2.21 9.47
C VAL A 83 -5.46 0.73 9.76
N PHE A 84 -5.17 -0.16 8.81
CA PHE A 84 -5.29 -1.61 9.00
C PHE A 84 -4.39 -2.12 10.12
N LEU A 85 -3.14 -1.65 10.21
CA LEU A 85 -2.23 -2.00 11.29
C LEU A 85 -2.77 -1.58 12.65
N VAL A 86 -3.23 -0.32 12.77
CA VAL A 86 -3.81 0.20 14.02
C VAL A 86 -5.04 -0.61 14.43
N LEU A 87 -5.96 -0.87 13.49
CA LEU A 87 -7.14 -1.70 13.75
C LEU A 87 -6.74 -3.11 14.23
N THR A 88 -5.74 -3.72 13.60
CA THR A 88 -5.25 -5.06 13.97
C THR A 88 -4.67 -5.05 15.39
N ILE A 89 -3.85 -4.07 15.74
CA ILE A 89 -3.28 -3.93 17.10
C ILE A 89 -4.38 -3.74 18.14
N VAL A 90 -5.38 -2.88 17.87
CA VAL A 90 -6.51 -2.65 18.78
C VAL A 90 -7.32 -3.93 18.97
N LEU A 91 -7.63 -4.65 17.87
CA LEU A 91 -8.40 -5.91 17.93
C LEU A 91 -7.66 -6.97 18.74
N VAL A 92 -6.36 -7.16 18.48
CA VAL A 92 -5.51 -8.11 19.21
C VAL A 92 -5.40 -7.73 20.69
N GLY A 93 -5.20 -6.44 20.99
CA GLY A 93 -5.11 -5.94 22.36
C GLY A 93 -6.41 -6.12 23.15
N VAL A 94 -7.56 -5.82 22.54
CA VAL A 94 -8.87 -6.05 23.16
C VAL A 94 -9.10 -7.54 23.40
N PHE A 95 -8.83 -8.40 22.41
CA PHE A 95 -8.94 -9.85 22.57
C PHE A 95 -8.04 -10.38 23.69
N ALA A 96 -6.78 -9.95 23.75
CA ALA A 96 -5.85 -10.34 24.80
C ALA A 96 -6.36 -9.92 26.19
N SER A 97 -6.90 -8.71 26.32
CA SER A 97 -7.46 -8.23 27.59
C SER A 97 -8.69 -9.03 28.06
N LEU A 98 -9.54 -9.47 27.13
CA LEU A 98 -10.71 -10.31 27.43
C LEU A 98 -10.31 -11.73 27.87
N MET A 99 -9.24 -12.30 27.31
CA MET A 99 -8.75 -13.63 27.70
C MET A 99 -8.06 -13.65 29.08
N ILE A 100 -7.53 -12.53 29.55
CA ILE A 100 -6.90 -12.43 30.87
C ILE A 100 -7.96 -12.20 31.97
N ALA A 101 -9.13 -11.65 31.61
CA ALA A 101 -10.18 -11.28 32.54
C ALA A 101 -11.28 -12.35 32.74
N GLY A 102 -11.26 -13.46 31.98
CA GLY A 102 -12.21 -14.59 32.09
C GLY A 102 -11.53 -15.84 32.60
#